data_AF-A0AAJ1H6W5-F1
#
_entry.id   AF-A0AAJ1H6W5-F1
#
_cell.length_a   1.000
_cell.length_b   1.000
_cell.length_c   1.000
_cell.angle_alpha   90.00
_cell.angle_beta   90.00
_cell.angle_gamma   90.00
#
_symmetry.space_group_name_H-M   'P 1'
#
loop_
_entity.id
_entity.type
_entity.pdbx_description
1 polymer ?
#
loop_
_entity_poly.entity_id
_entity_poly.type
_entity_poly.pdbx_seq_one_letter_code
_entity_poly.pdbx_strand_id
1 'polypeptide(L)'
;MVERSTAAVGGSWQVYRGPAVEPCGDAPERVRYVFIMERTAAAEGQQADIDAVKDVWKDEGIEFFDTRTDGDDPVLGIRGKGGPVTSIGYDARPARYSISGVSTCAVGDASHLRDEEFPAAR
;
A
#
# COMPACT_ATOMS: atom_id res chain seq x y z
N MET A 1 6.02 -3.44 1.93
CA MET A 1 5.16 -4.19 0.98
C MET A 1 4.80 -3.35 -0.23
N VAL A 2 4.13 -2.21 -0.05
CA VAL A 2 3.79 -1.27 -1.15
C VAL A 2 4.97 -0.99 -2.08
N GLU A 3 6.15 -0.64 -1.54
CA GLU A 3 7.36 -0.37 -2.35
C GLU A 3 7.83 -1.58 -3.16
N ARG A 4 7.77 -2.79 -2.59
CA ARG A 4 8.13 -4.03 -3.32
C ARG A 4 7.15 -4.26 -4.47
N SER A 5 5.85 -4.03 -4.24
CA SER A 5 4.84 -4.13 -5.29
C SER A 5 5.03 -3.08 -6.38
N THR A 6 5.33 -1.82 -6.04
CA THR A 6 5.63 -0.78 -7.05
C THR A 6 6.91 -1.09 -7.84
N ALA A 7 7.92 -1.68 -7.19
CA ALA A 7 9.16 -2.10 -7.85
C ALA A 7 8.92 -3.25 -8.84
N ALA A 8 8.04 -4.19 -8.53
CA ALA A 8 7.68 -5.30 -9.42
C ALA A 8 6.91 -4.84 -10.67
N VAL A 9 6.03 -3.83 -10.53
CA VAL A 9 5.36 -3.19 -11.67
C VAL A 9 6.32 -2.31 -12.47
N GLY A 10 7.30 -1.70 -11.79
CA GLY A 10 8.22 -0.75 -12.41
C GLY A 10 7.53 0.58 -12.78
N GLY A 11 8.26 1.42 -13.50
CA GLY A 11 7.81 2.78 -13.84
C GLY A 11 8.03 3.80 -12.71
N SER A 12 7.47 4.99 -12.90
CA SER A 12 7.62 6.11 -11.95
C SER A 12 6.45 6.18 -10.98
N TRP A 13 6.77 6.19 -9.69
CA TRP A 13 5.81 6.25 -8.60
C TRP A 13 6.17 7.40 -7.67
N GLN A 14 5.15 8.00 -7.07
CA GLN A 14 5.31 9.02 -6.03
C GLN A 14 4.57 8.60 -4.77
N VAL A 15 5.09 9.06 -3.63
CA VAL A 15 4.40 8.94 -2.36
C VAL A 15 3.22 9.88 -2.37
N TYR A 16 2.01 9.32 -2.25
CA TYR A 16 0.80 10.10 -2.02
C TYR A 16 0.56 10.32 -0.54
N ARG A 17 0.80 9.29 0.29
CA ARG A 17 0.67 9.36 1.75
C ARG A 17 1.62 8.40 2.47
N GLY A 18 2.23 8.88 3.54
CA GLY A 18 3.03 8.09 4.47
C GLY A 18 4.52 8.01 4.09
N PRO A 19 5.29 7.09 4.70
CA PRO A 19 4.87 6.11 5.70
C PRO A 19 4.37 6.80 6.97
N ALA A 20 3.07 6.72 7.23
CA ALA A 20 2.47 7.28 8.42
C ALA A 20 2.44 6.20 9.50
N VAL A 21 2.82 6.55 10.71
CA VAL A 21 2.82 5.63 11.86
C VAL A 21 1.61 5.93 12.73
N GLU A 22 0.79 4.91 12.96
CA GLU A 22 -0.42 5.01 13.77
C GLU A 22 -0.36 4.04 14.94
N PRO A 23 -0.80 4.45 16.15
CA PRO A 23 -0.96 3.51 17.26
C PRO A 23 -1.97 2.43 16.89
N CYS A 24 -1.78 1.20 17.39
CA CYS A 24 -2.70 0.11 17.08
C CYS A 24 -2.78 -0.96 18.18
N GLY A 25 -3.98 -1.52 18.38
CA GLY A 25 -4.26 -2.46 19.47
C GLY A 25 -4.38 -1.78 20.84
N ASP A 26 -4.61 -2.59 21.87
CA ASP A 26 -4.89 -2.11 23.24
C ASP A 26 -3.62 -1.95 24.11
N ALA A 27 -2.48 -2.45 23.63
CA ALA A 27 -1.22 -2.37 24.36
C ALA A 27 -0.49 -1.05 24.03
N PRO A 28 0.16 -0.42 25.02
CA PRO A 28 1.10 0.68 24.75
C PRO A 28 2.24 0.17 23.85
N GLU A 29 2.87 1.06 23.09
CA GLU A 29 4.03 0.75 22.24
C GLU A 29 3.74 -0.26 21.12
N ARG A 30 2.57 -0.16 20.50
CA ARG A 30 2.25 -0.86 19.27
C ARG A 30 1.85 0.11 18.18
N VAL A 31 2.43 -0.10 17.00
CA VAL A 31 2.18 0.74 15.83
C VAL A 31 1.93 -0.08 14.59
N ARG A 32 1.22 0.55 13.64
CA ARG A 32 1.09 0.10 12.27
C ARG A 32 1.53 1.21 11.33
N TYR A 33 1.93 0.82 10.14
CA TYR A 33 2.36 1.71 9.07
C TYR A 33 1.28 1.77 8.01
N VAL A 34 0.94 2.99 7.58
CA VAL A 34 0.05 3.26 6.45
C VAL A 34 0.86 3.91 5.35
N PHE A 35 0.83 3.34 4.14
CA PHE A 35 1.59 3.85 3.02
C PHE A 35 0.80 3.74 1.71
N ILE A 36 0.82 4.81 0.93
CA ILE A 36 0.10 4.92 -0.34
C ILE A 36 1.04 5.53 -1.39
N MET A 37 1.21 4.82 -2.50
CA MET A 37 1.94 5.30 -3.66
C MET A 37 1.02 5.35 -4.87
N GLU A 38 1.23 6.35 -5.73
CA GLU A 38 0.54 6.52 -7.00
C GLU A 38 1.54 6.55 -8.15
N ARG A 39 1.15 5.95 -9.28
CA ARG A 39 1.96 5.98 -10.49
C ARG A 39 1.77 7.32 -11.19
N THR A 40 2.87 7.95 -11.58
CA THR A 40 2.87 9.31 -12.12
C THR A 40 2.72 9.36 -13.65
N ALA A 41 2.90 8.22 -14.32
CA ALA A 41 2.78 8.09 -15.76
C ALA A 41 1.64 7.13 -16.14
N ALA A 42 1.10 7.34 -17.35
CA ALA A 42 0.19 6.38 -17.96
C ALA A 42 0.87 5.02 -18.09
N ALA A 43 0.07 3.96 -17.99
CA ALA A 43 0.53 2.59 -17.94
C ALA A 43 -0.14 1.78 -19.04
N GLU A 44 0.64 0.94 -19.71
CA GLU A 44 0.16 -0.07 -20.64
C GLU A 44 0.34 -1.44 -19.99
N GLY A 45 -0.51 -2.42 -20.32
CA GLY A 45 -0.35 -3.78 -19.81
C GLY A 45 -0.90 -4.00 -18.39
N GLN A 46 -2.03 -3.40 -18.06
CA GLN A 46 -2.73 -3.49 -16.76
C GLN A 46 -2.78 -4.91 -16.18
N GLN A 47 -3.09 -5.92 -16.99
CA GLN A 47 -3.15 -7.31 -16.53
C GLN A 47 -1.79 -7.87 -16.12
N ALA A 48 -0.74 -7.59 -16.91
CA ALA A 48 0.62 -8.03 -16.58
C ALA A 48 1.11 -7.38 -15.28
N ASP A 49 0.80 -6.10 -15.07
CA ASP A 49 1.13 -5.40 -13.84
C ASP A 49 0.35 -5.97 -12.64
N ILE A 50 -0.93 -6.33 -12.81
CA ILE A 50 -1.71 -7.04 -11.78
C ILE A 50 -1.07 -8.38 -11.43
N ASP A 51 -0.67 -9.16 -12.43
CA ASP A 51 -0.07 -10.48 -12.22
C ASP A 51 1.29 -10.38 -11.52
N ALA A 52 2.11 -9.38 -11.86
CA ALA A 52 3.38 -9.11 -11.16
C ALA A 52 3.16 -8.79 -9.67
N VAL A 53 2.11 -8.03 -9.34
CA VAL A 53 1.76 -7.75 -7.93
C VAL A 53 1.24 -9.00 -7.22
N LYS A 54 0.44 -9.83 -7.90
CA LYS A 54 -0.04 -11.11 -7.35
C LYS A 54 1.11 -12.04 -6.98
N ASP A 55 2.13 -12.14 -7.81
CA ASP A 55 3.31 -12.98 -7.54
C ASP A 55 4.04 -12.51 -6.28
N VAL A 56 4.30 -11.20 -6.16
CA VAL A 56 4.90 -10.61 -4.96
C VAL A 56 4.07 -10.89 -3.71
N TRP A 57 2.74 -10.73 -3.78
CA TRP A 57 1.88 -10.94 -2.63
C TRP A 57 1.82 -12.42 -2.22
N LYS A 58 1.77 -13.32 -3.20
CA LYS A 58 1.81 -14.76 -2.97
C LYS A 58 3.09 -15.18 -2.25
N ASP A 59 4.24 -14.68 -2.69
CA ASP A 59 5.55 -15.00 -2.10
C ASP A 59 5.67 -14.51 -0.64
N GLU A 60 4.93 -13.46 -0.28
CA GLU A 60 4.87 -12.91 1.08
C GLU A 60 3.75 -13.53 1.94
N GLY A 61 3.06 -14.56 1.44
CA GLY A 61 1.97 -15.22 2.15
C GLY A 61 0.71 -14.36 2.31
N ILE A 62 0.50 -13.41 1.40
CA ILE A 62 -0.70 -12.57 1.34
C ILE A 62 -1.73 -13.28 0.47
N GLU A 63 -2.91 -13.56 1.05
CA GLU A 63 -4.06 -14.00 0.28
C GLU A 63 -4.69 -12.82 -0.44
N PHE A 64 -5.15 -13.01 -1.67
CA PHE A 64 -5.73 -11.93 -2.48
C PHE A 64 -6.90 -12.38 -3.34
N PHE A 65 -7.68 -11.40 -3.78
CA PHE A 65 -8.78 -11.60 -4.73
C PHE A 65 -8.85 -10.41 -5.69
N ASP A 66 -9.31 -10.70 -6.91
CA ASP A 66 -9.55 -9.70 -7.95
C ASP A 66 -10.74 -8.80 -7.60
N THR A 67 -10.59 -7.51 -7.88
CA THR A 67 -11.66 -6.52 -7.77
C THR A 67 -11.87 -5.83 -9.10
N ARG A 68 -13.13 -5.58 -9.44
CA ARG A 68 -13.53 -4.81 -10.61
C ARG A 68 -14.63 -3.84 -10.22
N THR A 69 -14.53 -2.58 -10.63
CA THR A 69 -15.65 -1.64 -10.52
C THR A 69 -16.62 -1.85 -11.67
N ASP A 70 -17.92 -1.73 -11.39
CA ASP A 70 -18.95 -1.71 -12.43
C ASP A 70 -18.95 -0.35 -13.15
N GLY A 71 -19.28 -0.34 -14.45
CA GLY A 71 -19.37 0.86 -15.28
C GLY A 71 -18.65 0.75 -16.63
N ASP A 72 -18.72 1.82 -17.43
CA ASP A 72 -18.15 1.88 -18.79
C ASP A 72 -16.61 1.90 -18.80
N ASP A 73 -15.98 2.32 -17.69
CA ASP A 73 -14.53 2.28 -17.47
C ASP A 73 -14.20 1.45 -16.21
N PRO A 74 -14.20 0.11 -16.31
CA PRO A 74 -14.01 -0.75 -15.17
C PRO A 74 -12.56 -0.66 -14.66
N VAL A 75 -12.41 -0.24 -13.41
CA VAL A 75 -11.12 -0.30 -12.72
C VAL A 75 -10.87 -1.74 -12.31
N LEU A 76 -9.79 -2.32 -12.84
CA LEU A 76 -9.27 -3.60 -12.37
C LEU A 76 -8.31 -3.38 -11.22
N GLY A 77 -8.26 -4.34 -10.32
CA GLY A 77 -7.38 -4.30 -9.18
C GLY A 77 -7.42 -5.60 -8.39
N ILE A 78 -6.70 -5.58 -7.28
CA ILE A 78 -6.66 -6.69 -6.33
C ILE A 78 -6.63 -6.14 -4.92
N ARG A 79 -7.22 -6.90 -3.99
CA ARG A 79 -7.14 -6.65 -2.55
C ARG A 79 -6.53 -7.86 -1.88
N GLY A 80 -5.70 -7.62 -0.87
CA GLY A 80 -4.99 -8.66 -0.15
C GLY A 80 -4.97 -8.45 1.36
N LYS A 81 -4.79 -9.55 2.09
CA LYS A 81 -4.64 -9.59 3.56
C LYS A 81 -3.75 -10.77 3.97
N GLY A 82 -3.18 -10.71 5.17
CA GLY A 82 -2.29 -11.76 5.67
C GLY A 82 -0.82 -11.41 5.49
N GLY A 83 0.06 -12.33 5.88
CA GLY A 83 1.50 -12.08 5.91
C GLY A 83 1.85 -10.81 6.73
N PRO A 84 2.60 -9.85 6.16
CA PRO A 84 3.03 -8.63 6.86
C PRO A 84 1.97 -7.50 6.89
N VAL A 85 0.78 -7.71 6.31
CA VAL A 85 -0.25 -6.67 6.18
C VAL A 85 -1.59 -7.07 6.79
N THR A 86 -2.29 -6.11 7.38
CA THR A 86 -3.73 -6.27 7.69
C THR A 86 -4.58 -6.03 6.45
N SER A 87 -4.13 -5.15 5.56
CA SER A 87 -4.75 -4.91 4.27
C SER A 87 -3.73 -4.35 3.28
N ILE A 88 -3.88 -4.74 2.02
CA ILE A 88 -3.18 -4.14 0.89
C ILE A 88 -4.12 -4.09 -0.31
N GLY A 89 -3.96 -3.09 -1.16
CA GLY A 89 -4.75 -2.93 -2.36
C GLY A 89 -3.96 -2.33 -3.49
N TYR A 90 -4.23 -2.82 -4.69
CA TYR A 90 -3.71 -2.28 -5.94
C TYR A 90 -4.88 -1.97 -6.86
N ASP A 91 -5.04 -0.70 -7.19
CA ASP A 91 -6.04 -0.19 -8.12
C ASP A 91 -5.32 0.24 -9.40
N ALA A 92 -5.52 -0.49 -10.49
CA ALA A 92 -4.90 -0.20 -11.77
C ALA A 92 -5.87 0.61 -12.64
N ARG A 93 -6.12 1.90 -12.38
CA ARG A 93 -7.04 2.69 -13.22
C ARG A 93 -6.35 3.09 -14.53
N PRO A 94 -7.04 3.16 -15.68
CA PRO A 94 -6.41 3.54 -16.96
C PRO A 94 -5.59 4.84 -16.92
N ALA A 95 -6.01 5.79 -16.07
CA ALA A 95 -5.31 7.06 -15.90
C ALA A 95 -4.34 7.11 -14.71
N ARG A 96 -4.53 6.27 -13.67
CA ARG A 96 -3.76 6.35 -12.40
C ARG A 96 -3.74 5.01 -11.68
N TYR A 97 -2.55 4.47 -11.49
CA TYR A 97 -2.38 3.27 -10.67
C TYR A 97 -2.10 3.72 -9.24
N SER A 98 -2.66 3.01 -8.26
CA SER A 98 -2.34 3.26 -6.85
C SER A 98 -2.18 1.96 -6.09
N ILE A 99 -1.22 1.95 -5.18
CA ILE A 99 -1.02 0.86 -4.21
C ILE A 99 -1.11 1.45 -2.82
N SER A 100 -1.97 0.87 -1.98
CA SER A 100 -2.13 1.25 -0.58
C SER A 100 -1.94 0.03 0.32
N GLY A 101 -1.26 0.21 1.44
CA GLY A 101 -1.01 -0.87 2.39
C GLY A 101 -1.07 -0.41 3.84
N VAL A 102 -1.56 -1.29 4.69
CA VAL A 102 -1.56 -1.16 6.15
C VAL A 102 -0.87 -2.39 6.74
N SER A 103 0.20 -2.17 7.49
CA SER A 103 0.95 -3.26 8.11
C SER A 103 0.17 -3.93 9.23
N THR A 104 0.58 -5.15 9.60
CA THR A 104 0.24 -5.70 10.91
C THR A 104 0.81 -4.83 12.02
N CYS A 105 0.20 -4.93 13.21
CA CYS A 105 0.68 -4.26 14.40
C CYS A 105 2.04 -4.84 14.83
N ALA A 106 3.06 -4.00 14.85
CA ALA A 106 4.38 -4.33 15.36
C ALA A 106 4.65 -3.59 16.67
N VAL A 107 5.65 -4.06 17.42
CA VAL A 107 6.19 -3.31 18.56
C VAL A 107 6.84 -2.03 18.04
N GLY A 108 6.52 -0.89 18.64
CA GLY A 108 7.07 0.41 18.29
C GLY A 108 6.28 1.54 18.95
N ASP A 109 6.89 2.71 19.11
CA ASP A 109 6.26 3.83 19.81
C ASP A 109 5.85 4.94 18.83
N ALA A 110 4.55 5.22 18.73
CA ALA A 110 4.03 6.34 17.94
C ALA A 110 4.26 7.71 18.61
N SER A 111 4.49 7.75 19.92
CA SER A 111 4.72 8.97 20.69
C SER A 111 6.04 9.62 20.31
N HIS A 112 7.07 8.80 20.12
CA HIS A 112 8.43 9.24 19.78
C HIS A 112 8.55 9.87 18.39
N LEU A 113 7.56 9.65 17.51
CA LEU A 113 7.59 10.13 16.12
C LEU A 113 6.87 11.47 15.91
N ARG A 114 6.07 11.93 16.89
CA ARG A 114 5.45 13.27 16.82
C ARG A 114 6.48 14.41 16.95
N ASP A 115 7.63 14.13 17.53
CA ASP A 115 8.65 15.14 17.81
C ASP A 115 9.62 15.39 16.64
N GLU A 116 9.71 14.47 15.67
CA GLU A 116 10.63 14.60 14.52
C GLU A 116 10.00 15.21 13.25
N GLU A 117 8.67 15.21 13.11
CA GLU A 117 8.01 15.79 11.92
C GLU A 117 7.51 17.24 12.10
N PHE A 118 7.50 17.78 13.32
CA PHE A 118 7.24 19.20 13.55
C PHE A 118 8.00 19.70 14.78
N PRO A 119 9.15 20.41 14.66
CA PRO A 119 9.62 21.20 15.79
C PRO A 119 8.50 22.18 16.13
N ALA A 120 7.92 22.03 17.32
CA ALA A 120 6.95 22.97 17.85
C ALA A 120 7.55 24.37 17.71
N ALA A 121 6.91 25.20 16.87
CA ALA A 121 7.24 26.60 16.81
C ALA A 121 7.06 27.17 18.23
N ARG A 122 8.15 27.71 18.77
CA ARG A 122 8.24 28.38 20.07
C ARG A 122 7.10 29.37 20.32
#